data_AF-A0A2E5KLR6-F1
#
_entry.id   AF-A0A2E5KLR6-F1
#
_cell.length_a   1.000
_cell.length_b   1.000
_cell.length_c   1.000
_cell.angle_alpha   90.00
_cell.angle_beta   90.00
_cell.angle_gamma   90.00
#
_symmetry.space_group_name_H-M   'P 1'
#
loop_
_entity.id
_entity.type
_entity.pdbx_description
1 polymer ?
#
loop_
_entity_poly.entity_id
_entity_poly.type
_entity_poly.pdbx_seq_one_letter_code
_entity_poly.pdbx_strand_id
1 'polypeptide(L)'
;MRQHGRLRAHHELHRAALYFLGLEWHQEGPRRMARQEARRKAQDEEKVQAMGIFPSGGFRGLNNNIKQIRVPSDLKGIKIHTTKSPAEFSIIDCWGTIATPYDWAQMLEVLQNKVVNGMYMLWAWLYQVKVYEIITHFTKTGGLWGGNVMVMDRAR
;
A
#
# COMPACT_ATOMS: atom_id res chain seq x y z
N MET A 1 -27.58 -21.55 -19.17
CA MET A 1 -27.09 -21.47 -17.78
C MET A 1 -25.58 -21.16 -17.69
N ARG A 2 -25.07 -20.09 -18.34
CA ARG A 2 -23.62 -19.73 -18.31
C ARG A 2 -23.36 -18.22 -18.20
N GLN A 3 -24.18 -17.48 -17.45
CA GLN A 3 -23.95 -16.04 -17.22
C GLN A 3 -23.93 -15.64 -15.73
N HIS A 4 -24.29 -16.53 -14.80
CA HIS A 4 -24.31 -16.21 -13.36
C HIS A 4 -23.00 -16.46 -12.61
N GLY A 5 -22.00 -17.11 -13.21
CA GLY A 5 -20.69 -17.35 -12.58
C GLY A 5 -19.74 -16.14 -12.59
N ARG A 6 -19.86 -15.25 -13.59
CA ARG A 6 -18.96 -14.09 -13.75
C ARG A 6 -19.27 -12.94 -12.78
N LEU A 7 -20.55 -12.78 -12.40
CA LEU A 7 -20.98 -11.77 -11.42
C LEU A 7 -20.53 -12.09 -9.99
N ARG A 8 -20.42 -13.39 -9.62
CA ARG A 8 -19.86 -13.79 -8.31
C ARG A 8 -18.37 -13.50 -8.21
N ALA A 9 -17.58 -13.77 -9.25
CA ALA A 9 -16.15 -13.46 -9.25
C ALA A 9 -15.88 -11.94 -9.14
N HIS A 10 -16.71 -11.11 -9.78
CA HIS A 10 -16.60 -9.64 -9.68
C HIS A 10 -17.01 -9.12 -8.29
N HIS A 11 -17.97 -9.77 -7.62
CA HIS A 11 -18.38 -9.46 -6.25
C HIS A 11 -17.34 -9.91 -5.21
N GLU A 12 -16.66 -11.04 -5.44
CA GLU A 12 -15.58 -11.57 -4.59
C GLU A 12 -14.31 -10.71 -4.67
N LEU A 13 -13.97 -10.24 -5.87
CA LEU A 13 -12.86 -9.28 -6.07
C LEU A 13 -13.16 -7.91 -5.44
N HIS A 14 -14.43 -7.47 -5.47
CA HIS A 14 -14.86 -6.29 -4.72
C HIS A 14 -14.75 -6.50 -3.20
N ARG A 15 -15.07 -7.68 -2.66
CA ARG A 15 -14.85 -7.98 -1.24
C ARG A 15 -13.36 -8.01 -0.90
N ALA A 16 -12.52 -8.65 -1.72
CA ALA A 16 -11.06 -8.65 -1.56
C ALA A 16 -10.46 -7.23 -1.56
N ALA A 17 -11.01 -6.32 -2.38
CA ALA A 17 -10.60 -4.91 -2.39
C ALA A 17 -11.14 -4.11 -1.19
N LEU A 18 -12.34 -4.42 -0.71
CA LEU A 18 -12.96 -3.77 0.46
C LEU A 18 -12.31 -4.20 1.78
N TYR A 19 -11.69 -5.39 1.87
CA TYR A 19 -10.94 -5.85 3.05
C TYR A 19 -9.71 -4.98 3.38
N PHE A 20 -9.30 -4.06 2.50
CA PHE A 20 -8.15 -3.17 2.71
C PHE A 20 -8.52 -1.73 3.08
N LEU A 21 -9.81 -1.39 3.18
CA LEU A 21 -10.25 -0.04 3.54
C LEU A 21 -10.37 0.15 5.05
N GLY A 22 -9.26 0.53 5.69
CA GLY A 22 -9.25 1.43 6.87
C GLY A 22 -9.82 0.97 8.22
N LEU A 23 -10.74 0.01 8.29
CA LEU A 23 -11.61 -0.16 9.46
C LEU A 23 -11.54 -1.53 10.16
N GLU A 24 -10.70 -2.47 9.72
CA GLU A 24 -10.78 -3.86 10.23
C GLU A 24 -9.47 -4.54 10.67
N TRP A 25 -8.32 -3.85 10.83
CA TRP A 25 -7.11 -4.53 11.38
C TRP A 25 -7.30 -5.03 12.81
N HIS A 26 -8.24 -4.44 13.55
CA HIS A 26 -8.61 -4.94 14.87
C HIS A 26 -9.49 -6.20 14.82
N GLN A 27 -9.98 -6.61 13.66
CA GLN A 27 -10.75 -7.83 13.50
C GLN A 27 -9.85 -9.05 13.27
N GLU A 28 -10.24 -10.19 13.83
CA GLU A 28 -9.42 -11.42 13.81
C GLU A 28 -9.38 -12.07 12.42
N GLY A 29 -10.47 -11.94 11.63
CA GLY A 29 -10.59 -12.52 10.29
C GLY A 29 -9.50 -12.05 9.30
N PRO A 30 -9.38 -10.73 9.04
CA PRO A 30 -8.34 -10.18 8.17
C PRO A 30 -6.92 -10.54 8.63
N ARG A 31 -6.66 -10.52 9.95
CA ARG A 31 -5.36 -10.91 10.52
C ARG A 31 -5.03 -12.38 10.29
N ARG A 32 -6.03 -13.27 10.40
CA ARG A 32 -5.87 -14.70 10.14
C ARG A 32 -5.54 -14.97 8.68
N MET A 33 -6.25 -14.34 7.75
CA MET A 33 -6.00 -14.48 6.30
C MET A 33 -4.59 -14.00 5.94
N ALA A 34 -4.17 -12.83 6.43
CA ALA A 34 -2.83 -12.30 6.20
C ALA A 34 -1.74 -13.25 6.73
N ARG A 35 -1.93 -13.82 7.94
CA ARG A 35 -1.00 -14.80 8.52
C ARG A 35 -0.93 -16.09 7.71
N GLN A 36 -2.06 -16.58 7.20
CA GLN A 36 -2.09 -17.78 6.36
C GLN A 36 -1.34 -17.56 5.05
N GLU A 37 -1.59 -16.45 4.37
CA GLU A 37 -0.92 -16.14 3.11
C GLU A 37 0.58 -15.89 3.32
N ALA A 38 0.97 -15.18 4.37
CA ALA A 38 2.38 -14.98 4.71
C ALA A 38 3.10 -16.30 5.01
N ARG A 39 2.44 -17.25 5.70
CA ARG A 39 2.98 -18.59 5.94
C ARG A 39 3.11 -19.39 4.65
N ARG A 40 2.09 -19.36 3.80
CA ARG A 40 2.09 -20.06 2.50
C ARG A 40 3.27 -19.60 1.65
N LYS A 41 3.41 -18.29 1.44
CA LYS A 41 4.52 -17.72 0.65
C LYS A 41 5.89 -18.01 1.26
N ALA A 42 6.04 -17.81 2.57
CA ALA A 42 7.31 -18.08 3.25
C ALA A 42 7.75 -19.54 3.08
N GLN A 43 6.82 -20.49 3.18
CA GLN A 43 7.11 -21.92 3.11
C GLN A 43 7.31 -22.41 1.67
N ASP A 44 6.44 -22.00 0.75
CA ASP A 44 6.37 -22.54 -0.61
C ASP A 44 7.36 -21.86 -1.56
N GLU A 45 7.58 -20.54 -1.40
CA GLU A 45 8.39 -19.74 -2.33
C GLU A 45 9.81 -19.54 -1.79
N GLU A 46 9.94 -19.16 -0.52
CA GLU A 46 11.20 -18.67 0.07
C GLU A 46 11.89 -19.71 0.98
N LYS A 47 11.26 -20.85 1.26
CA LYS A 47 11.75 -21.92 2.16
C LYS A 47 12.11 -21.46 3.58
N VAL A 48 11.47 -20.38 4.05
CA VAL A 48 11.63 -19.82 5.40
C VAL A 48 10.36 -19.99 6.22
N GLN A 49 10.47 -19.88 7.55
CA GLN A 49 9.34 -19.97 8.45
C GLN A 49 8.84 -18.58 8.85
N ALA A 50 7.58 -18.26 8.54
CA ALA A 50 6.94 -17.03 9.01
C ALA A 50 6.54 -17.15 10.49
N MET A 51 7.14 -16.31 11.33
CA MET A 51 6.93 -16.26 12.78
C MET A 51 5.75 -15.37 13.17
N GLY A 52 5.54 -14.29 12.44
CA GLY A 52 4.45 -13.35 12.72
C GLY A 52 4.43 -12.18 11.76
N ILE A 53 3.36 -11.39 11.86
CA ILE A 53 3.20 -10.13 11.14
C ILE A 53 3.09 -9.04 12.18
N PHE A 54 3.89 -7.98 12.02
CA PHE A 54 3.84 -6.82 12.91
C PHE A 54 3.52 -5.55 12.10
N PRO A 55 2.77 -4.59 12.69
CA PRO A 55 2.45 -3.33 12.04
C PRO A 55 3.70 -2.47 11.82
N SER A 56 3.80 -1.89 10.63
CA SER A 56 4.95 -1.07 10.21
C SER A 56 4.64 0.43 10.20
N GLY A 57 3.70 0.89 11.03
CA GLY A 57 3.29 2.30 11.10
C GLY A 57 1.88 2.62 10.60
N GLY A 58 1.00 1.64 10.49
CA GLY A 58 -0.45 1.85 10.26
C GLY A 58 -0.88 1.78 8.80
N PHE A 59 -1.71 2.74 8.37
CA PHE A 59 -2.27 2.81 7.01
C PHE A 59 -1.59 3.86 6.15
N ARG A 60 -1.31 3.51 4.90
CA ARG A 60 -0.73 4.40 3.90
C ARG A 60 -1.70 5.54 3.62
N GLY A 61 -1.13 6.73 3.43
CA GLY A 61 -1.85 7.93 3.01
C GLY A 61 -1.19 8.54 1.79
N LEU A 62 -1.98 9.34 1.07
CA LEU A 62 -1.49 10.18 -0.01
C LEU A 62 -0.77 11.38 0.58
N ASN A 63 0.40 11.68 0.06
CA ASN A 63 1.21 12.79 0.52
C ASN A 63 1.80 13.52 -0.69
N ASN A 64 1.79 14.85 -0.69
CA ASN A 64 2.27 15.64 -1.83
C ASN A 64 2.67 17.07 -1.42
N ASN A 65 3.39 17.75 -2.31
CA ASN A 65 3.87 19.12 -2.12
C ASN A 65 3.10 20.19 -2.93
N ILE A 66 1.99 19.82 -3.58
CA ILE A 66 1.25 20.70 -4.48
C ILE A 66 0.01 21.28 -3.79
N LYS A 67 -0.89 20.42 -3.30
CA LYS A 67 -2.17 20.84 -2.72
C LYS A 67 -2.78 19.76 -1.84
N GLN A 68 -3.74 20.18 -1.01
CA GLN A 68 -4.58 19.25 -0.28
C GLN A 68 -5.45 18.42 -1.23
N ILE A 69 -5.52 17.10 -1.00
CA ILE A 69 -6.37 16.18 -1.76
C ILE A 69 -7.58 15.83 -0.90
N ARG A 70 -8.79 16.11 -1.39
CA ARG A 70 -10.05 15.81 -0.70
C ARG A 70 -10.93 14.86 -1.51
N VAL A 71 -10.86 14.96 -2.83
CA VAL A 71 -11.57 14.08 -3.76
C VAL A 71 -10.62 13.55 -4.84
N PRO A 72 -10.90 12.40 -5.48
CA PRO A 72 -10.02 11.82 -6.50
C PRO A 72 -9.69 12.78 -7.65
N SER A 73 -10.62 13.63 -8.07
CA SER A 73 -10.38 14.63 -9.14
C SER A 73 -9.26 15.62 -8.82
N ASP A 74 -8.94 15.83 -7.53
CA ASP A 74 -7.83 16.69 -7.14
C ASP A 74 -6.47 16.12 -7.58
N LEU A 75 -6.37 14.81 -7.79
CA LEU A 75 -5.12 14.14 -8.16
C LEU A 75 -4.74 14.30 -9.64
N LYS A 76 -5.61 14.90 -10.46
CA LYS A 76 -5.38 15.07 -11.89
C LYS A 76 -4.08 15.86 -12.13
N GLY A 77 -3.15 15.24 -12.87
CA GLY A 77 -1.87 15.84 -13.23
C GLY A 77 -0.80 15.81 -12.12
N ILE A 78 -1.13 15.29 -10.93
CA ILE A 78 -0.14 15.06 -9.88
C ILE A 78 0.57 13.73 -10.17
N LYS A 79 1.91 13.72 -10.05
CA LYS A 79 2.71 12.50 -10.16
C LYS A 79 2.97 11.96 -8.76
N ILE A 80 2.50 10.74 -8.50
CA ILE A 80 2.62 10.08 -7.19
C ILE A 80 3.55 8.90 -7.33
N HIS A 81 4.61 8.89 -6.53
CA HIS A 81 5.45 7.72 -6.40
C HIS A 81 4.71 6.58 -5.70
N THR A 82 4.91 5.37 -6.22
CA THR A 82 4.37 4.12 -5.67
C THR A 82 5.48 3.08 -5.57
N THR A 83 5.29 2.09 -4.71
CA THR A 83 6.15 0.89 -4.74
C THR A 83 5.89 0.07 -6.01
N LYS A 84 6.78 -0.89 -6.32
CA LYS A 84 6.60 -1.85 -7.42
C LYS A 84 5.46 -2.87 -7.15
N SER A 85 4.66 -2.67 -6.10
CA SER A 85 3.52 -3.53 -5.78
C SER A 85 2.40 -3.33 -6.81
N PRO A 86 1.94 -4.39 -7.50
CA PRO A 86 0.82 -4.28 -8.43
C PRO A 86 -0.47 -3.78 -7.78
N ALA A 87 -0.69 -4.11 -6.50
CA ALA A 87 -1.85 -3.65 -5.73
C ALA A 87 -1.79 -2.13 -5.47
N GLU A 88 -0.60 -1.63 -5.10
CA GLU A 88 -0.41 -0.20 -4.86
C GLU A 88 -0.57 0.61 -6.15
N PHE A 89 0.05 0.13 -7.23
CA PHE A 89 -0.08 0.75 -8.55
C PHE A 89 -1.56 0.83 -8.97
N SER A 90 -2.30 -0.28 -8.87
CA SER A 90 -3.71 -0.34 -9.29
C SER A 90 -4.59 0.63 -8.50
N ILE A 91 -4.40 0.74 -7.18
CA ILE A 91 -5.18 1.67 -6.34
C ILE A 91 -4.96 3.11 -6.79
N ILE A 92 -3.69 3.46 -7.01
CA ILE A 92 -3.28 4.83 -7.33
C ILE A 92 -3.72 5.20 -8.76
N ASP A 93 -3.56 4.28 -9.72
CA ASP A 93 -4.04 4.43 -11.09
C ASP A 93 -5.58 4.61 -11.13
N CYS A 94 -6.32 3.80 -10.35
CA CYS A 94 -7.78 3.94 -10.22
C CYS A 94 -8.23 5.31 -9.64
N TRP A 95 -7.37 6.02 -8.91
CA TRP A 95 -7.67 7.36 -8.43
C TRP A 95 -7.41 8.47 -9.46
N GLY A 96 -6.98 8.12 -10.68
CA GLY A 96 -6.81 9.07 -11.79
C GLY A 96 -5.56 9.93 -11.69
N THR A 97 -4.54 9.45 -10.97
CA THR A 97 -3.23 10.09 -10.84
C THR A 97 -2.17 9.38 -11.67
N ILE A 98 -1.00 10.00 -11.85
CA ILE A 98 0.09 9.37 -12.58
C ILE A 98 0.94 8.59 -11.55
N ALA A 99 0.77 7.27 -11.50
CA ALA A 99 1.56 6.39 -10.66
C ALA A 99 2.95 6.16 -11.28
N THR A 100 4.02 6.55 -10.57
CA THR A 100 5.39 6.33 -11.06
C THR A 100 6.19 5.46 -10.08
N PRO A 101 6.52 4.21 -10.44
CA PRO A 101 7.30 3.35 -9.58
C PRO A 101 8.78 3.76 -9.60
N TYR A 102 9.33 4.09 -8.42
CA TYR A 102 10.77 4.28 -8.21
C TYR A 102 11.27 3.42 -7.06
N ASP A 103 12.57 3.12 -7.07
CA ASP A 103 13.22 2.46 -5.93
C ASP A 103 13.22 3.38 -4.71
N TRP A 104 13.11 2.78 -3.51
CA TRP A 104 13.13 3.53 -2.26
C TRP A 104 14.45 4.31 -2.08
N ALA A 105 15.58 3.76 -2.52
CA ALA A 105 16.87 4.43 -2.40
C ALA A 105 16.95 5.76 -3.18
N GLN A 106 16.17 5.89 -4.25
CA GLN A 106 16.14 7.08 -5.12
C GLN A 106 15.04 8.07 -4.75
N MET A 107 14.16 7.68 -3.82
CA MET A 107 12.89 8.36 -3.55
C MET A 107 13.08 9.81 -3.05
N LEU A 108 14.06 10.05 -2.18
CA LEU A 108 14.37 11.40 -1.69
C LEU A 108 14.83 12.33 -2.82
N GLU A 109 15.73 11.83 -3.68
CA GLU A 109 16.26 12.60 -4.81
C GLU A 109 15.15 12.95 -5.81
N VAL A 110 14.29 11.99 -6.18
CA VAL A 110 13.20 12.23 -7.13
C VAL A 110 12.15 13.20 -6.59
N LEU A 111 11.92 13.24 -5.27
CA LEU A 111 11.08 14.27 -4.65
C LEU A 111 11.74 15.64 -4.64
N GLN A 112 13.02 15.72 -4.23
CA GLN A 112 13.76 16.99 -4.17
C GLN A 112 13.86 17.64 -5.56
N ASN A 113 14.15 16.84 -6.58
CA ASN A 113 14.23 17.26 -7.98
C ASN A 113 12.84 17.43 -8.63
N LYS A 114 11.75 17.23 -7.88
CA LYS A 114 10.36 17.38 -8.34
C LYS A 114 10.02 16.53 -9.57
N VAL A 115 10.70 15.40 -9.75
CA VAL A 115 10.37 14.39 -10.77
C VAL A 115 8.99 13.79 -10.47
N VAL A 116 8.72 13.59 -9.18
CA VAL A 116 7.39 13.26 -8.62
C VAL A 116 6.99 14.32 -7.61
N ASN A 117 5.67 14.47 -7.40
CA ASN A 117 5.09 15.52 -6.56
C ASN A 117 4.73 15.03 -5.15
N GLY A 118 4.85 13.73 -4.91
CA GLY A 118 4.37 13.10 -3.70
C GLY A 118 4.54 11.60 -3.73
N MET A 119 4.05 10.93 -2.68
CA MET A 119 4.07 9.49 -2.57
C MET A 119 2.76 8.96 -2.00
N TYR A 120 2.61 7.65 -2.08
CA TYR A 120 1.62 6.91 -1.33
C TYR A 120 2.29 6.07 -0.25
N MET A 121 2.35 6.57 0.98
CA MET A 121 3.19 6.02 2.05
C MET A 121 2.64 6.31 3.45
N LEU A 122 3.08 5.53 4.43
CA LEU A 122 2.72 5.65 5.85
C LEU A 122 3.40 6.87 6.47
N TRP A 123 2.68 7.61 7.30
CA TRP A 123 3.22 8.78 8.01
C TRP A 123 4.48 8.46 8.82
N ALA A 124 4.52 7.32 9.52
CA ALA A 124 5.66 6.94 10.36
C ALA A 124 6.97 6.84 9.54
N TRP A 125 6.90 6.31 8.32
CA TRP A 125 8.06 6.22 7.44
C TRP A 125 8.49 7.58 6.90
N LEU A 126 7.53 8.43 6.51
CA LEU A 126 7.82 9.80 6.08
C LEU A 126 8.55 10.59 7.17
N TYR A 127 8.13 10.40 8.42
CA TYR A 127 8.75 11.02 9.57
C TYR A 127 10.18 10.53 9.79
N GLN A 128 10.41 9.22 9.69
CA GLN A 128 11.72 8.60 9.87
C GLN A 128 12.78 9.14 8.88
N VAL A 129 12.39 9.36 7.63
CA VAL A 129 13.28 9.91 6.58
C VAL A 129 13.17 11.43 6.40
N LYS A 130 12.52 12.13 7.35
CA LYS A 130 12.36 13.59 7.36
C LYS A 130 11.74 14.20 6.10
N VAL A 131 10.90 13.43 5.41
CA VAL A 131 10.23 13.89 4.18
C VAL A 131 9.25 15.04 4.44
N TYR A 132 8.85 15.27 5.70
CA TYR A 132 8.05 16.41 6.11
C TYR A 132 8.69 17.78 5.80
N GLU A 133 9.98 17.84 5.48
CA GLU A 133 10.65 19.08 5.03
C GLU A 133 10.32 19.42 3.56
N ILE A 134 9.93 18.41 2.77
CA ILE A 134 9.65 18.53 1.33
C ILE A 134 8.14 18.46 1.07
N ILE A 135 7.44 17.61 1.82
CA ILE A 135 6.02 17.33 1.65
C ILE A 135 5.21 18.13 2.66
N THR A 136 4.27 18.91 2.13
CA THR A 136 3.46 19.85 2.90
C THR A 136 2.04 19.36 3.17
N HIS A 137 1.53 18.42 2.37
CA HIS A 137 0.15 17.94 2.48
C HIS A 137 0.12 16.42 2.69
N PHE A 138 -0.68 16.00 3.68
CA PHE A 138 -0.95 14.58 3.95
C PHE A 138 -2.47 14.34 4.03
N THR A 139 -2.95 13.42 3.21
CA THR A 139 -4.35 12.98 3.16
C THR A 139 -4.44 11.54 3.63
N LYS A 140 -5.16 11.32 4.74
CA LYS A 140 -5.49 9.96 5.20
C LYS A 140 -6.52 9.35 4.24
N THR A 141 -6.14 8.28 3.56
CA THR A 141 -7.03 7.57 2.63
C THR A 141 -7.58 6.26 3.22
N GLY A 142 -7.06 5.82 4.37
CA GLY A 142 -7.40 4.52 4.96
C GLY A 142 -7.08 3.34 4.03
N GLY A 143 -6.07 3.49 3.16
CA GLY A 143 -5.82 2.52 2.10
C GLY A 143 -4.94 1.36 2.56
N LEU A 144 -3.86 1.02 1.85
CA LEU A 144 -3.06 -0.16 2.20
C LEU A 144 -2.45 -0.04 3.59
N TRP A 145 -2.53 -1.11 4.37
CA TRP A 145 -1.85 -1.19 5.66
C TRP A 145 -0.43 -1.71 5.51
N GLY A 146 0.49 -1.10 6.26
CA GLY A 146 1.87 -1.54 6.33
C GLY A 146 2.04 -2.62 7.38
N GLY A 147 2.43 -3.81 6.94
CA GLY A 147 2.88 -4.89 7.81
C GLY A 147 4.15 -5.53 7.27
N ASN A 148 5.04 -5.87 8.20
CA ASN A 148 6.23 -6.66 7.91
C ASN A 148 6.04 -8.08 8.42
N VAL A 149 6.52 -9.05 7.65
CA VAL A 149 6.53 -10.46 8.04
C VAL A 149 7.88 -10.74 8.69
N MET A 150 7.85 -11.20 9.95
CA MET A 150 9.04 -11.74 10.60
C MET A 150 9.21 -13.18 10.14
N VAL A 151 10.38 -13.49 9.61
CA VAL A 151 10.75 -14.82 9.13
C VAL A 151 11.98 -15.34 9.88
N MET A 152 12.08 -16.65 10.02
CA MET A 152 13.28 -17.34 10.47
C MET A 152 13.69 -18.40 9.45
N ASP A 153 14.98 -18.68 9.37
CA ASP A 153 15.46 -19.84 8.64
C ASP A 153 14.89 -21.12 9.25
N ARG A 154 14.51 -22.07 8.40
CA ARG A 154 13.86 -23.31 8.85
C ARG A 154 14.86 -24.38 9.30
N ALA A 155 16.14 -24.23 8.97
CA ALA A 155 17.19 -25.21 9.23
C ALA A 155 17.92 -25.03 10.58
N ARG A 156 17.40 -24.18 11.47
CA ARG A 156 17.90 -24.03 12.84
C ARG A 156 16.79 -24.11 13.88
#